data_AF-A0A0J7JZB6-F1
#
_entry.id   AF-A0A0J7JZB6-F1
#
_cell.length_a   1.000
_cell.length_b   1.000
_cell.length_c   1.000
_cell.angle_alpha   90.00
_cell.angle_beta   90.00
_cell.angle_gamma   90.00
#
_symmetry.space_group_name_H-M   'P 1'
#
loop_
_entity.id
_entity.type
_entity.pdbx_description
1 polymer ?
#
loop_
_entity_poly.entity_id
_entity_poly.type
_entity_poly.pdbx_seq_one_letter_code
_entity_poly.pdbx_strand_id
1 'polypeptide(L)'
;MLCFSRDSEILAPVTTDRSAGGQVIHAVLQGKPATLENTLVFPPSGVIPFHGFTMYATPFCYLYDNPCAMYYTFRAFYLRYWFRLHTVSSHEQGIVALCLLFERLLQCHEPQLWTHFKNLHIQPIRIVFKWLMRGFSGHLPPEQLLYLWDLILGYDSLEIIPLLAVTILSFRKENLLQVNTQQNVEV
;
A
#
# COMPACT_ATOMS: atom_id res chain seq x y z
N MET A 1 13.91 7.06 8.37
CA MET A 1 14.25 7.80 7.14
C MET A 1 12.99 8.55 6.72
N LEU A 2 13.01 9.89 6.67
CA LEU A 2 11.85 10.71 6.30
C LEU A 2 11.98 11.13 4.82
N CYS A 3 11.97 10.16 3.90
CA CYS A 3 12.45 10.34 2.52
C CYS A 3 11.80 11.52 1.77
N PHE A 4 10.57 11.90 2.14
CA PHE A 4 9.84 13.00 1.50
C PHE A 4 9.72 14.26 2.37
N SER A 5 10.18 14.27 3.61
CA SER A 5 9.88 15.37 4.55
C SER A 5 10.27 16.77 4.07
N ARG A 6 11.27 16.91 3.19
CA ARG A 6 11.73 18.20 2.67
C ARG A 6 11.36 18.46 1.21
N ASP A 7 10.75 17.49 0.53
CA ASP A 7 10.40 17.63 -0.89
C ASP A 7 8.96 18.12 -1.03
N SER A 8 8.79 19.43 -1.18
CA SER A 8 7.49 20.06 -1.36
C SER A 8 6.87 19.80 -2.74
N GLU A 9 7.62 19.30 -3.72
CA GLU A 9 7.08 18.97 -5.05
C GLU A 9 6.08 17.80 -4.98
N ILE A 10 6.16 16.99 -3.92
CA ILE A 10 5.28 15.84 -3.67
C ILE A 10 3.88 16.26 -3.22
N LEU A 11 3.76 17.45 -2.61
CA LEU A 11 2.49 17.90 -2.00
C LEU A 11 1.37 18.01 -3.02
N ALA A 12 1.62 18.67 -4.15
CA ALA A 12 0.58 18.91 -5.15
C ALA A 12 0.04 17.59 -5.75
N PRO A 13 0.85 16.64 -6.22
CA PRO A 13 0.35 15.34 -6.71
C PRO A 13 -0.48 14.56 -5.68
N VAL A 14 -0.06 14.56 -4.40
CA VAL A 14 -0.77 13.83 -3.32
C VAL A 14 -2.11 14.50 -2.96
N THR A 15 -2.20 15.83 -3.06
CA THR A 15 -3.39 16.58 -2.66
C THR A 15 -4.37 16.89 -3.79
N THR A 16 -3.91 16.87 -5.03
CA THR A 16 -4.74 17.10 -6.22
C THR A 16 -5.61 15.89 -6.58
N ASP A 17 -5.32 14.72 -6.02
CA ASP A 17 -6.20 13.57 -6.11
C ASP A 17 -7.53 13.84 -5.37
N ARG A 18 -8.54 14.21 -6.15
CA ARG A 18 -9.88 14.54 -5.66
C ARG A 18 -10.55 13.36 -4.95
N SER A 19 -10.15 12.14 -5.26
CA SER A 19 -10.67 10.93 -4.63
C SER A 19 -10.24 10.82 -3.16
N ALA A 20 -9.10 11.41 -2.81
CA ALA A 20 -8.42 11.30 -1.52
C ALA A 20 -8.73 12.43 -0.53
N GLY A 21 -9.58 13.39 -0.90
CA GLY A 21 -10.07 14.43 0.01
C GLY A 21 -9.01 15.36 0.61
N GLY A 22 -7.78 15.38 0.06
CA GLY A 22 -6.72 16.31 0.47
C GLY A 22 -6.28 16.16 1.94
N GLN A 23 -6.12 14.92 2.45
CA GLN A 23 -5.73 14.69 3.85
C GLN A 23 -4.27 15.12 4.12
N VAL A 24 -4.09 16.39 4.50
CA VAL A 24 -2.83 16.94 4.98
C VAL A 24 -2.98 17.43 6.42
N ILE A 25 -1.92 17.28 7.22
CA ILE A 25 -1.88 17.88 8.55
C ILE A 25 -1.48 19.34 8.39
N HIS A 26 -2.21 20.21 9.07
CA HIS A 26 -1.89 21.61 9.20
C HIS A 26 -1.23 21.86 10.57
N ALA A 27 -0.09 22.55 10.56
CA ALA A 27 0.64 22.94 11.76
C ALA A 27 0.68 24.46 11.88
N VAL A 28 0.52 24.97 13.10
CA VAL A 28 0.65 26.39 13.42
C VAL A 28 2.10 26.70 13.75
N LEU A 29 2.61 27.81 13.21
CA LEU A 29 3.96 28.29 13.50
C LEU A 29 4.15 28.52 15.01
N GLN A 30 5.25 28.01 15.57
CA GLN A 30 5.55 28.11 16.99
C GLN A 30 5.57 29.58 17.45
N GLY A 31 4.83 29.88 18.52
CA GLY A 31 4.75 31.23 19.08
C GLY A 31 3.84 32.19 18.32
N LYS A 32 3.12 31.74 17.28
CA LYS A 32 2.17 32.55 16.52
C LYS A 32 0.72 32.13 16.78
N PRO A 33 -0.25 33.06 16.66
CA PRO A 33 -1.67 32.72 16.76
C PRO A 33 -2.10 31.82 15.60
N ALA A 34 -3.09 30.96 15.84
CA ALA A 34 -3.69 30.05 14.86
C ALA A 34 -4.54 30.81 13.83
N THR A 35 -3.87 31.58 12.97
CA THR A 35 -4.46 32.25 11.80
C THR A 35 -4.08 31.50 10.53
N LEU A 36 -4.84 31.71 9.45
CA LEU A 36 -4.58 31.08 8.15
C LEU A 36 -3.14 31.33 7.66
N GLU A 37 -2.64 32.56 7.84
CA GLU A 37 -1.28 32.96 7.47
C GLU A 37 -0.17 32.26 8.26
N ASN A 38 -0.50 31.81 9.48
CA ASN A 38 0.44 31.13 10.37
C ASN A 38 0.26 29.61 10.35
N THR A 39 -0.58 29.09 9.46
CA THR A 39 -0.91 27.68 9.33
C THR A 39 -0.28 27.12 8.06
N LEU A 40 0.57 26.11 8.19
CA LEU A 40 1.28 25.49 7.07
C LEU A 40 0.98 23.99 7.00
N VAL A 41 1.11 23.40 5.81
CA VAL A 41 1.07 21.94 5.68
C VAL A 41 2.33 21.32 6.26
N PHE A 42 2.18 20.31 7.10
CA PHE A 42 3.29 19.58 7.71
C PHE A 42 3.04 18.07 7.70
N PRO A 43 3.97 17.23 7.19
CA PRO A 43 5.24 17.61 6.57
C PRO A 43 5.06 18.39 5.26
N PRO A 44 6.07 19.17 4.81
CA PRO A 44 6.03 19.93 3.55
C PRO A 44 5.64 19.12 2.31
N SER A 45 5.88 17.80 2.28
CA SER A 45 5.44 16.91 1.21
C SER A 45 3.98 16.46 1.27
N GLY A 46 3.28 16.73 2.37
CA GLY A 46 1.94 16.20 2.64
C GLY A 46 1.91 14.71 3.00
N VAL A 47 3.03 13.98 2.89
CA VAL A 47 3.09 12.56 3.22
C VAL A 47 3.45 12.36 4.68
N ILE A 48 2.49 11.85 5.45
CA ILE A 48 2.70 11.51 6.86
C ILE A 48 3.51 10.19 6.93
N PRO A 49 4.68 10.18 7.59
CA PRO A 49 5.46 8.95 7.74
C PRO A 49 4.69 7.91 8.55
N PHE A 50 4.69 6.67 8.06
CA PHE A 50 4.10 5.52 8.76
C PHE A 50 5.10 4.38 8.88
N HIS A 51 4.81 3.45 9.80
CA HIS A 51 5.67 2.29 10.01
C HIS A 51 5.71 1.39 8.76
N GLY A 52 6.91 1.15 8.24
CA GLY A 52 7.12 0.38 7.02
C GLY A 52 7.21 1.22 5.74
N PHE A 53 7.10 2.55 5.82
CA PHE A 53 7.26 3.43 4.65
C PHE A 53 8.59 3.19 3.90
N THR A 54 9.70 3.07 4.63
CA THR A 54 11.03 2.80 4.05
C THR A 54 11.07 1.49 3.24
N MET A 55 10.19 0.53 3.53
CA MET A 55 10.14 -0.73 2.79
C MET A 55 9.83 -0.51 1.32
N TYR A 56 9.15 0.56 0.94
CA TYR A 56 8.95 0.86 -0.47
C TYR A 56 10.20 1.36 -1.18
N ALA A 57 11.15 1.96 -0.46
CA ALA A 57 12.40 2.43 -1.04
C ALA A 57 13.42 1.29 -1.17
N THR A 58 13.39 0.31 -0.26
CA THR A 58 14.39 -0.77 -0.19
C THR A 58 14.60 -1.53 -1.52
N PRO A 59 13.57 -1.90 -2.30
CA PRO A 59 13.77 -2.62 -3.56
C PRO A 59 14.54 -1.80 -4.61
N PHE A 60 14.36 -0.48 -4.63
CA PHE A 60 15.11 0.41 -5.52
C PHE A 60 16.59 0.46 -5.18
N CYS A 61 16.99 0.19 -3.95
CA CYS A 61 18.40 0.09 -3.57
C CYS A 61 19.13 -1.09 -4.23
N TYR A 62 18.40 -2.10 -4.75
CA TYR A 62 18.99 -3.18 -5.54
C TYR A 62 19.15 -2.82 -7.02
N LEU A 63 18.48 -1.75 -7.49
CA LEU A 63 18.46 -1.33 -8.89
C LEU A 63 19.44 -0.19 -9.20
N TYR A 64 19.76 0.63 -8.20
CA TYR A 64 20.49 1.88 -8.40
C TYR A 64 21.65 2.02 -7.40
N ASP A 65 22.86 2.21 -7.93
CA ASP A 65 24.02 2.62 -7.14
C ASP A 65 23.99 4.11 -6.78
N ASN A 66 23.38 4.93 -7.64
CA ASN A 66 23.29 6.38 -7.43
C ASN A 66 22.06 6.73 -6.55
N PRO A 67 22.27 7.34 -5.37
CA PRO A 67 21.17 7.62 -4.44
C PRO A 67 20.19 8.69 -4.95
N CYS A 68 20.63 9.64 -5.78
CA CYS A 68 19.74 10.64 -6.37
C CYS A 68 18.81 9.99 -7.40
N ALA A 69 19.35 9.17 -8.30
CA ALA A 69 18.55 8.44 -9.30
C ALA A 69 17.55 7.49 -8.61
N MET A 70 18.01 6.77 -7.58
CA MET A 70 17.16 5.91 -6.76
C MET A 70 16.00 6.70 -6.14
N TYR A 71 16.30 7.84 -5.52
CA TYR A 71 15.32 8.71 -4.89
C TYR A 71 14.25 9.19 -5.88
N TYR A 72 14.66 9.76 -7.02
CA TYR A 72 13.71 10.29 -7.99
C TYR A 72 12.86 9.21 -8.65
N THR A 73 13.42 8.02 -8.86
CA THR A 73 12.67 6.85 -9.36
C THR A 73 11.65 6.38 -8.33
N PHE A 74 12.07 6.21 -7.06
CA PHE A 74 11.15 5.86 -5.98
C PHE A 74 10.04 6.91 -5.81
N ARG A 75 10.37 8.20 -5.86
CA ARG A 75 9.40 9.30 -5.80
C ARG A 75 8.36 9.18 -6.90
N ALA A 76 8.80 8.99 -8.16
CA ALA A 76 7.89 8.84 -9.29
C ALA A 76 6.97 7.62 -9.13
N PHE A 77 7.52 6.47 -8.71
CA PHE A 77 6.75 5.26 -8.47
C PHE A 77 5.72 5.46 -7.35
N TYR A 78 6.13 6.04 -6.22
CA TYR A 78 5.26 6.29 -5.09
C TYR A 78 4.09 7.19 -5.46
N LEU A 79 4.36 8.27 -6.18
CA LEU A 79 3.35 9.24 -6.64
C LEU A 79 2.41 8.67 -7.69
N ARG A 80 2.82 7.65 -8.44
CA ARG A 80 1.94 6.98 -9.41
C ARG A 80 1.02 5.95 -8.73
N TYR A 81 1.58 5.19 -7.78
CA TYR A 81 0.92 4.00 -7.24
C TYR A 81 0.74 4.03 -5.72
N TRP A 82 1.85 4.07 -4.96
CA TRP A 82 1.84 3.74 -3.52
C TRP A 82 1.09 4.72 -2.63
N PHE A 83 1.03 6.00 -2.97
CA PHE A 83 0.26 6.96 -2.18
C PHE A 83 -1.22 6.53 -2.02
N ARG A 84 -1.80 5.90 -3.05
CA ARG A 84 -3.18 5.38 -3.07
C ARG A 84 -3.43 4.26 -2.08
N LEU A 85 -2.38 3.53 -1.71
CA LEU A 85 -2.47 2.45 -0.73
C LEU A 85 -2.57 2.98 0.70
N HIS A 86 -2.26 4.24 0.95
CA HIS A 86 -2.21 4.84 2.29
C HIS A 86 -3.27 5.92 2.51
N THR A 87 -4.13 6.14 1.54
CA THR A 87 -5.21 7.12 1.62
C THR A 87 -6.55 6.44 1.41
N VAL A 88 -7.46 6.68 2.34
CA VAL A 88 -8.86 6.27 2.18
C VAL A 88 -9.47 7.18 1.13
N SER A 89 -9.82 6.60 -0.01
CA SER A 89 -10.35 7.32 -1.17
C SER A 89 -11.39 6.48 -1.89
N SER A 90 -12.19 7.11 -2.75
CA SER A 90 -13.11 6.42 -3.67
C SER A 90 -12.45 5.95 -4.97
N HIS A 91 -11.12 6.05 -5.08
CA HIS A 91 -10.38 5.68 -6.28
C HIS A 91 -10.41 4.16 -6.49
N GLU A 92 -10.59 3.70 -7.73
CA GLU A 92 -10.68 2.26 -8.07
C GLU A 92 -9.37 1.50 -7.79
N GLN A 93 -8.22 2.15 -7.97
CA GLN A 93 -6.91 1.65 -7.58
C GLN A 93 -6.54 1.97 -6.11
N GLY A 94 -7.46 2.49 -5.31
CA GLY A 94 -7.23 2.83 -3.89
C GLY A 94 -7.34 1.60 -2.98
N ILE A 95 -6.74 1.66 -1.79
CA ILE A 95 -6.69 0.50 -0.88
C ILE A 95 -8.07 -0.12 -0.59
N VAL A 96 -9.11 0.69 -0.40
CA VAL A 96 -10.46 0.20 -0.10
C VAL A 96 -11.02 -0.62 -1.26
N ALA A 97 -10.87 -0.12 -2.49
CA ALA A 97 -11.32 -0.80 -3.69
C ALA A 97 -10.52 -2.09 -3.94
N LEU A 98 -9.21 -2.08 -3.69
CA LEU A 98 -8.36 -3.27 -3.80
C LEU A 98 -8.71 -4.34 -2.75
N CYS A 99 -9.05 -3.96 -1.52
CA CYS A 99 -9.56 -4.88 -0.50
C CYS A 99 -10.86 -5.55 -0.94
N LEU A 100 -11.79 -4.76 -1.51
CA LEU A 100 -13.05 -5.29 -2.02
C LEU A 100 -12.83 -6.23 -3.23
N LEU A 101 -11.90 -5.88 -4.12
CA LEU A 101 -11.52 -6.72 -5.25
C LEU A 101 -10.94 -8.06 -4.76
N PHE A 102 -10.04 -8.03 -3.77
CA PHE A 102 -9.52 -9.24 -3.14
C PHE A 102 -10.64 -10.15 -2.62
N GLU A 103 -11.59 -9.62 -1.85
CA GLU A 103 -12.67 -10.44 -1.28
C GLU A 103 -13.58 -11.03 -2.37
N ARG A 104 -13.90 -10.25 -3.41
CA ARG A 104 -14.69 -10.73 -4.56
C ARG A 104 -13.97 -11.84 -5.32
N LEU A 105 -12.68 -11.66 -5.58
CA LEU A 105 -11.86 -12.66 -6.27
C LEU A 105 -11.77 -13.95 -5.46
N LEU A 106 -11.54 -13.85 -4.14
CA LEU A 106 -11.48 -15.00 -3.24
C LEU A 106 -12.82 -15.74 -3.19
N GLN A 107 -13.93 -15.01 -3.04
CA GLN A 107 -15.27 -15.61 -3.03
C GLN A 107 -15.62 -16.32 -4.34
N CYS A 108 -15.23 -15.73 -5.48
CA CYS A 108 -15.55 -16.25 -6.79
C CYS A 108 -14.70 -17.48 -7.17
N HIS A 109 -13.40 -17.43 -6.92
CA HIS A 109 -12.47 -18.47 -7.38
C HIS A 109 -12.15 -19.52 -6.32
N GLU A 110 -12.27 -19.20 -5.03
CA GLU A 110 -12.04 -20.12 -3.91
C GLU A 110 -13.23 -20.17 -2.93
N PRO A 111 -14.44 -20.53 -3.41
CA PRO A 111 -15.65 -20.50 -2.59
C PRO A 111 -15.60 -21.45 -1.39
N GLN A 112 -14.86 -22.57 -1.50
CA GLN A 112 -14.65 -23.51 -0.39
C GLN A 112 -13.84 -22.86 0.73
N LEU A 113 -12.73 -22.20 0.39
CA LEU A 113 -11.87 -21.51 1.36
C LEU A 113 -12.60 -20.31 1.99
N TRP A 114 -13.35 -19.55 1.17
CA TRP A 114 -14.21 -18.47 1.65
C TRP A 114 -15.24 -18.95 2.68
N THR A 115 -15.92 -20.06 2.39
CA THR A 115 -16.92 -20.65 3.29
C THR A 115 -16.27 -21.15 4.58
N HIS A 116 -15.10 -21.79 4.48
CA HIS A 116 -14.31 -22.22 5.64
C HIS A 116 -13.97 -21.05 6.57
N PHE A 117 -13.43 -19.95 6.02
CA PHE A 117 -13.14 -18.77 6.81
C PHE A 117 -14.38 -18.15 7.45
N LYS A 118 -15.51 -18.09 6.72
CA LYS A 118 -16.78 -17.61 7.30
C LYS A 118 -17.26 -18.46 8.47
N ASN A 119 -17.19 -19.79 8.36
CA ASN A 119 -17.60 -20.71 9.42
C ASN A 119 -16.75 -20.56 10.68
N LEU A 120 -15.48 -20.19 10.52
CA LEU A 120 -14.55 -19.92 11.62
C LEU A 120 -14.55 -18.46 12.09
N HIS A 121 -15.42 -17.60 11.53
CA HIS A 121 -15.44 -16.16 11.77
C HIS A 121 -14.10 -15.45 11.49
N ILE A 122 -13.29 -15.99 10.58
CA ILE A 122 -12.04 -15.39 10.13
C ILE A 122 -12.34 -14.42 8.99
N GLN A 123 -11.81 -13.20 9.06
CA GLN A 123 -11.90 -12.21 8.00
C GLN A 123 -10.68 -12.35 7.08
N PRO A 124 -10.83 -12.84 5.83
CA PRO A 124 -9.70 -13.13 4.94
C PRO A 124 -8.82 -11.90 4.68
N ILE A 125 -9.45 -10.72 4.62
CA ILE A 125 -8.75 -9.47 4.41
C ILE A 125 -7.73 -9.17 5.51
N ARG A 126 -7.98 -9.55 6.77
CA ARG A 126 -7.06 -9.27 7.88
C ARG A 126 -5.72 -9.98 7.71
N ILE A 127 -5.72 -11.15 7.09
CA ILE A 127 -4.53 -11.97 6.83
C ILE A 127 -3.65 -11.26 5.79
N VAL A 128 -4.26 -10.79 4.70
CA VAL A 128 -3.52 -10.24 3.55
C VAL A 128 -3.34 -8.73 3.59
N PHE A 129 -4.01 -8.01 4.49
CA PHE A 129 -4.07 -6.54 4.47
C PHE A 129 -2.68 -5.90 4.45
N LYS A 130 -1.72 -6.45 5.20
CA LYS A 130 -0.33 -5.96 5.19
C LYS A 130 0.36 -6.14 3.83
N TRP A 131 0.04 -7.21 3.10
CA TRP A 131 0.55 -7.43 1.74
C TRP A 131 0.00 -6.38 0.79
N LEU A 132 -1.32 -6.14 0.84
CA LEU A 132 -2.01 -5.15 0.01
C LEU A 132 -1.49 -3.74 0.28
N MET A 133 -1.45 -3.35 1.56
CA MET A 133 -0.96 -2.06 2.04
C MET A 133 0.53 -1.80 1.79
N ARG A 134 1.33 -2.81 1.42
CA ARG A 134 2.78 -2.68 1.20
C ARG A 134 3.22 -3.04 -0.22
N GLY A 135 2.28 -3.36 -1.11
CA GLY A 135 2.60 -3.92 -2.42
C GLY A 135 3.56 -5.10 -2.33
N PHE A 136 3.36 -5.97 -1.33
CA PHE A 136 4.24 -7.09 -0.94
C PHE A 136 5.66 -6.76 -0.47
N SER A 137 6.01 -5.48 -0.31
CA SER A 137 7.34 -5.14 0.21
C SER A 137 7.55 -5.65 1.64
N GLY A 138 8.65 -6.37 1.85
CA GLY A 138 8.96 -7.08 3.08
C GLY A 138 8.25 -8.43 3.26
N HIS A 139 7.47 -8.86 2.27
CA HIS A 139 6.76 -10.15 2.26
C HIS A 139 7.25 -11.10 1.15
N LEU A 140 7.92 -10.56 0.13
CA LEU A 140 8.55 -11.34 -0.94
C LEU A 140 10.07 -11.10 -0.98
N PRO A 141 10.86 -12.08 -1.46
CA PRO A 141 12.25 -11.87 -1.81
C PRO A 141 12.40 -10.75 -2.86
N PRO A 142 13.53 -10.00 -2.88
CA PRO A 142 13.71 -8.84 -3.75
C PRO A 142 13.44 -9.12 -5.24
N GLU A 143 13.92 -10.25 -5.77
CA GLU A 143 13.71 -10.61 -7.18
C GLU A 143 12.23 -10.79 -7.54
N GLN A 144 11.48 -11.53 -6.72
CA GLN A 144 10.04 -11.73 -6.92
C GLN A 144 9.24 -10.44 -6.74
N LEU A 145 9.65 -9.61 -5.79
CA LEU A 145 9.03 -8.31 -5.54
C LEU A 145 9.23 -7.35 -6.72
N LEU A 146 10.45 -7.29 -7.27
CA LEU A 146 10.74 -6.47 -8.44
C LEU A 146 9.97 -6.95 -9.66
N TYR A 147 9.86 -8.27 -9.87
CA TYR A 147 9.03 -8.83 -10.94
C TYR A 147 7.54 -8.46 -10.79
N LEU A 148 6.99 -8.53 -9.57
CA LEU A 148 5.64 -8.05 -9.30
C LEU A 148 5.47 -6.57 -9.65
N TRP A 149 6.46 -5.74 -9.32
CA TRP A 149 6.41 -4.31 -9.60
C TRP A 149 6.57 -3.99 -11.09
N ASP A 150 7.32 -4.81 -11.84
CA ASP A 150 7.38 -4.74 -13.29
C ASP A 150 6.02 -5.07 -13.93
N LEU A 151 5.27 -6.03 -13.38
CA LEU A 151 3.90 -6.28 -13.82
C LEU A 151 3.00 -5.07 -13.55
N ILE A 152 3.10 -4.46 -12.37
CA ILE A 152 2.34 -3.25 -12.02
C ILE A 152 2.64 -2.12 -13.02
N LEU A 153 3.91 -1.94 -13.39
CA LEU A 153 4.32 -0.97 -14.41
C LEU A 153 3.80 -1.34 -15.81
N GLY A 154 3.92 -2.60 -16.19
CA GLY A 154 3.55 -3.10 -17.52
C GLY A 154 2.05 -3.03 -17.79
N TYR A 155 1.23 -3.31 -16.78
CA TYR A 155 -0.24 -3.19 -16.86
C TYR A 155 -0.78 -1.85 -16.38
N ASP A 156 0.06 -1.02 -15.78
CA ASP A 156 -0.31 0.23 -15.12
C ASP A 156 -1.47 0.08 -14.11
N SER A 157 -1.45 -1.00 -13.31
CA SER A 157 -2.58 -1.37 -12.45
C SER A 157 -2.14 -1.96 -11.11
N LEU A 158 -2.77 -1.49 -10.03
CA LEU A 158 -2.61 -2.01 -8.67
C LEU A 158 -3.46 -3.27 -8.42
N GLU A 159 -4.39 -3.63 -9.32
CA GLU A 159 -5.21 -4.84 -9.21
C GLU A 159 -4.39 -6.14 -9.22
N ILE A 160 -3.15 -6.08 -9.70
CA ILE A 160 -2.20 -7.19 -9.64
C ILE A 160 -1.90 -7.60 -8.19
N ILE A 161 -1.96 -6.66 -7.23
CA ILE A 161 -1.71 -6.92 -5.82
C ILE A 161 -2.77 -7.87 -5.21
N PRO A 162 -4.08 -7.55 -5.23
CA PRO A 162 -5.09 -8.47 -4.73
C PRO A 162 -5.15 -9.77 -5.53
N LEU A 163 -4.85 -9.76 -6.83
CA LEU A 163 -4.75 -10.97 -7.65
C LEU A 163 -3.67 -11.93 -7.13
N LEU A 164 -2.46 -11.41 -6.86
CA LEU A 164 -1.38 -12.22 -6.29
C LEU A 164 -1.76 -12.72 -4.88
N ALA A 165 -2.39 -11.89 -4.06
CA ALA A 165 -2.82 -12.30 -2.72
C ALA A 165 -3.80 -13.49 -2.76
N VAL A 166 -4.80 -13.46 -3.65
CA VAL A 166 -5.72 -14.60 -3.86
C VAL A 166 -4.98 -15.82 -4.39
N THR A 167 -4.04 -15.64 -5.32
CA THR A 167 -3.24 -16.73 -5.88
C THR A 167 -2.41 -17.44 -4.81
N ILE A 168 -1.81 -16.69 -3.87
CA ILE A 168 -1.06 -17.25 -2.74
C ILE A 168 -1.98 -18.05 -1.82
N LEU A 169 -3.19 -17.55 -1.51
CA LEU A 169 -4.15 -18.29 -0.68
C LEU A 169 -4.66 -19.55 -1.39
N SER A 170 -4.95 -19.47 -2.69
CA SER A 170 -5.32 -20.61 -3.52
C SER A 170 -4.22 -21.68 -3.53
N PHE A 171 -2.96 -21.26 -3.72
CA PHE A 171 -1.82 -22.17 -3.67
C PHE A 171 -1.66 -22.86 -2.31
N ARG A 172 -1.99 -22.18 -1.20
CA ARG A 172 -1.91 -22.72 0.16
C ARG A 172 -3.21 -23.37 0.65
N LYS A 173 -4.23 -23.49 -0.21
CA LYS A 173 -5.60 -23.87 0.17
C LYS A 173 -5.69 -25.12 1.05
N GLU A 174 -5.01 -26.21 0.67
CA GLU A 174 -5.10 -27.48 1.39
C GLU A 174 -4.63 -27.35 2.85
N ASN A 175 -3.57 -26.56 3.08
CA ASN A 175 -3.10 -26.27 4.43
C ASN A 175 -4.09 -25.36 5.17
N LEU A 176 -4.61 -24.34 4.50
CA LEU A 176 -5.54 -23.37 5.10
C LEU A 176 -6.88 -24.00 5.51
N LEU A 177 -7.35 -25.03 4.79
CA LEU A 177 -8.56 -25.78 5.14
C LEU A 177 -8.39 -26.62 6.41
N GLN A 178 -7.16 -26.94 6.79
CA GLN A 178 -6.86 -27.67 8.04
C GLN A 178 -6.76 -26.72 9.25
N VAL A 179 -6.70 -25.41 9.01
CA VAL A 179 -6.58 -24.42 10.06
C VAL A 179 -7.94 -24.09 10.67
N ASN A 180 -7.97 -23.99 11.99
CA ASN A 180 -9.15 -23.77 12.83
C ASN A 180 -9.06 -22.47 13.67
N THR A 181 -7.96 -21.72 13.62
CA THR A 181 -7.80 -20.42 14.30
C THR A 181 -7.11 -19.40 13.41
N GLN A 182 -7.37 -18.10 13.61
CA GLN A 182 -6.77 -17.04 12.79
C GLN A 182 -5.23 -17.02 12.87
N GLN A 183 -4.65 -17.28 14.05
CA GLN A 183 -3.19 -17.27 14.26
C GLN A 183 -2.47 -18.32 13.39
N ASN A 184 -3.10 -19.47 13.18
CA ASN A 184 -2.54 -20.55 12.38
C ASN A 184 -2.61 -20.27 10.86
N VAL A 185 -3.33 -19.23 10.43
CA VAL A 185 -3.42 -18.80 9.02
C VAL A 185 -2.31 -17.82 8.65
N GLU A 186 -1.78 -17.09 9.63
CA GLU A 186 -0.78 -16.03 9.42
C GLU A 186 0.67 -16.56 9.31
N VAL A 187 0.86 -17.88 9.48
CA VAL A 187 2.14 -18.62 9.39
C VAL A 187 2.26 -19.30 8.02
#